data_AF-A0AA45TZ47-F1
#
_entry.id   AF-A0AA45TZ47-F1
#
_cell.length_a   1.000
_cell.length_b   1.000
_cell.length_c   1.000
_cell.angle_alpha   90.00
_cell.angle_beta   90.00
_cell.angle_gamma   90.00
#
_symmetry.space_group_name_H-M   'P 1'
#
loop_
_entity.id
_entity.type
_entity.pdbx_description
1 polymer ?
#
loop_
_entity_poly.entity_id
_entity_poly.type
_entity_poly.pdbx_seq_one_letter_code
_entity_poly.pdbx_strand_id
1 'polypeptide(L)'
;MLCFRVARNGRHLATAGVPDFGVLSSILTWVRRPDDESNAHPELTLHVGGSVGRQYREHLTWCDVPIHAGDVLTLEVREDLEAEAPKERRVDAEAGLDEVGRLLARKKHLEEWLAEVNEALRECGAA
;
A
#
# COMPACT_ATOMS: atom_id res chain seq x y z
N MET A 1 -0.11 22.66 -0.77
CA MET A 1 -0.36 21.24 -0.44
C MET A 1 0.96 20.65 0.01
N LEU A 2 1.03 19.93 1.13
CA LEU A 2 2.31 19.35 1.57
C LEU A 2 2.68 18.18 0.65
N CYS A 3 3.88 18.25 0.08
CA CYS A 3 4.42 17.28 -0.86
C CYS A 3 5.78 16.76 -0.38
N PHE A 4 5.99 15.46 -0.58
CA PHE A 4 7.26 14.78 -0.44
C PHE A 4 7.84 14.54 -1.82
N ARG A 5 8.87 15.29 -2.17
CA ARG A 5 9.67 15.02 -3.36
C ARG A 5 10.79 14.06 -2.98
N VAL A 6 10.85 12.93 -3.67
CA VAL A 6 11.76 11.84 -3.35
C VAL A 6 12.70 11.57 -4.51
N ALA A 7 14.00 11.50 -4.23
CA ALA A 7 15.02 11.18 -5.21
C ALA A 7 16.00 10.13 -4.66
N ARG A 8 16.57 9.33 -5.56
CA ARG A 8 17.64 8.35 -5.29
C ARG A 8 18.84 8.67 -6.16
N ASN A 9 20.00 8.88 -5.55
CA ASN A 9 21.25 9.26 -6.23
C ASN A 9 21.06 10.48 -7.16
N GLY A 10 20.28 11.46 -6.70
CA GLY A 10 19.92 12.66 -7.47
C GLY A 10 18.87 12.45 -8.56
N ARG A 11 18.48 11.19 -8.85
CA ARG A 11 17.40 10.89 -9.81
C ARG A 11 16.04 10.92 -9.11
N HIS A 12 15.13 11.72 -9.65
CA HIS A 12 13.75 11.82 -9.19
C HIS A 12 13.02 10.47 -9.24
N LEU A 13 12.35 10.11 -8.15
CA LEU A 13 11.54 8.89 -8.03
C LEU A 13 10.04 9.19 -8.04
N ALA A 14 9.61 10.17 -7.24
CA ALA A 14 8.21 10.56 -7.13
C ALA A 14 8.04 11.94 -6.46
N THR A 15 6.96 12.64 -6.79
CA THR A 15 6.42 13.75 -5.99
C THR A 15 5.09 13.31 -5.40
N ALA A 16 5.11 12.85 -4.15
CA ALA A 16 3.90 12.41 -3.45
C ALA A 16 3.28 13.59 -2.71
N GLY A 17 1.97 13.72 -2.74
CA GLY A 17 1.28 14.78 -2.02
C GLY A 17 -0.17 14.44 -1.82
N VAL A 18 -0.72 14.99 -0.74
CA VAL A 18 -2.05 14.65 -0.25
C VAL A 18 -2.82 15.95 -0.11
N PRO A 19 -4.04 16.06 -0.65
CA PRO A 19 -4.87 17.25 -0.49
C PRO A 19 -5.27 17.45 0.99
N ASP A 20 -6.10 18.45 1.26
CA ASP A 20 -6.46 19.01 2.58
C ASP A 20 -6.45 18.05 3.79
N PHE A 21 -6.99 16.83 3.66
CA PHE A 21 -7.03 15.84 4.75
C PHE A 21 -6.47 14.49 4.31
N GLY A 22 -5.44 14.03 5.02
CA GLY A 22 -4.88 12.71 4.79
C GLY A 22 -3.61 12.46 5.58
N VAL A 23 -2.96 11.35 5.25
CA VAL A 23 -1.64 10.99 5.77
C VAL A 23 -0.70 10.90 4.58
N LEU A 24 0.51 11.45 4.73
CA LEU A 24 1.61 11.27 3.80
C LEU A 24 2.77 10.62 4.55
N SER A 25 3.38 9.60 3.97
CA SER A 25 4.46 8.85 4.59
C SER A 25 5.54 8.48 3.58
N SER A 26 6.77 8.45 4.07
CA SER A 26 7.93 7.88 3.39
C SER A 26 8.60 6.95 4.40
N ILE A 27 8.61 5.66 4.11
CA ILE A 27 9.04 4.60 5.03
C ILE A 27 10.15 3.80 4.35
N LEU A 28 11.31 3.77 4.97
CA LEU A 28 12.40 2.88 4.59
C LEU A 28 12.35 1.65 5.51
N THR A 29 12.13 0.48 4.92
CA THR A 29 11.96 -0.78 5.65
C THR A 29 13.15 -1.68 5.38
N TRP A 30 13.81 -2.15 6.43
CA TRP A 30 14.86 -3.16 6.36
C TRP A 30 14.40 -4.43 7.08
N VAL A 31 14.39 -5.56 6.37
CA VAL A 31 13.98 -6.85 6.92
C VAL A 31 15.14 -7.84 6.84
N ARG A 32 15.47 -8.45 7.98
CA ARG A 32 16.39 -9.58 8.07
C ARG A 32 15.72 -10.69 8.88
N ARG A 33 15.51 -11.86 8.27
CA ARG A 33 14.87 -13.02 8.91
C ARG A 33 15.92 -14.05 9.34
N PRO A 34 15.80 -14.65 10.53
CA PRO A 34 16.81 -15.59 11.05
C PRO A 34 16.86 -16.93 10.30
N ASP A 35 15.73 -17.41 9.76
CA ASP A 35 15.61 -18.76 9.17
C ASP A 35 15.69 -18.79 7.63
N ASP A 36 16.06 -17.67 7.00
CA ASP A 36 16.10 -17.56 5.54
C ASP A 36 17.56 -17.71 5.04
N GLU A 37 18.03 -18.96 4.96
CA GLU A 37 19.38 -19.29 4.50
C GLU A 37 19.64 -18.88 3.04
N SER A 38 18.59 -18.62 2.25
CA SER A 38 18.69 -18.20 0.84
C SER A 38 18.96 -16.69 0.67
N ASN A 39 18.79 -15.91 1.74
CA ASN A 39 18.75 -14.47 1.67
C ASN A 39 20.15 -13.84 1.79
N ALA A 40 20.97 -14.06 0.75
CA ALA A 40 22.26 -13.38 0.60
C ALA A 40 22.14 -11.85 0.55
N HIS A 41 20.92 -11.30 0.39
CA HIS A 41 20.65 -9.87 0.30
C HIS A 41 19.45 -9.48 1.16
N PRO A 42 19.63 -8.77 2.28
CA PRO A 42 18.49 -8.32 3.09
C PRO A 42 17.54 -7.44 2.27
N GLU A 43 16.22 -7.58 2.51
CA GLU A 43 15.21 -6.77 1.85
C GLU A 43 15.25 -5.35 2.42
N LEU A 44 15.60 -4.37 1.58
CA LEU A 44 15.56 -2.96 1.91
C LEU A 44 14.67 -2.26 0.89
N THR A 45 13.53 -1.73 1.31
CA THR A 45 12.52 -1.14 0.43
C THR A 45 12.15 0.26 0.88
N LEU A 46 11.97 1.16 -0.08
CA LEU A 46 11.43 2.49 0.15
C LEU A 46 9.99 2.53 -0.35
N HIS A 47 9.07 2.77 0.58
CA HIS A 47 7.67 3.01 0.31
C HIS A 47 7.33 4.49 0.51
N VAL A 48 6.74 5.13 -0.50
CA VAL A 48 6.19 6.48 -0.43
C VAL A 48 4.72 6.39 -0.76
N GLY A 49 3.91 6.63 0.26
CA GLY A 49 2.48 6.40 0.19
C GLY A 49 1.71 7.30 1.14
N GLY A 50 0.39 7.23 1.06
CA GLY A 50 -0.49 8.04 1.87
C GLY A 50 -1.90 7.50 1.90
N SER A 51 -2.76 8.21 2.60
CA SER A 51 -4.18 7.88 2.65
C SER A 51 -5.04 9.13 2.55
N VAL A 52 -6.09 9.09 1.73
CA VAL A 52 -7.06 10.17 1.51
C VAL A 52 -8.49 9.72 1.80
N GLY A 53 -9.40 10.69 1.86
CA GLY A 53 -10.85 10.46 2.02
C GLY A 53 -11.32 10.51 3.47
N ARG A 54 -12.64 10.68 3.67
CA ARG A 54 -13.24 10.64 5.01
C ARG A 54 -12.97 9.27 5.63
N GLN A 55 -12.29 9.25 6.77
CA GLN A 55 -11.82 8.05 7.49
C GLN A 55 -10.64 7.30 6.84
N TYR A 56 -9.85 7.95 5.96
CA TYR A 56 -8.59 7.40 5.44
C TYR A 56 -8.75 6.08 4.66
N ARG A 57 -9.89 5.91 3.98
CA ARG A 57 -10.26 4.66 3.32
C ARG A 57 -9.51 4.39 2.02
N GLU A 58 -8.88 5.40 1.44
CA GLU A 58 -8.19 5.26 0.18
C GLU A 58 -6.68 5.37 0.39
N HIS A 59 -5.98 4.27 0.14
CA HIS A 59 -4.53 4.20 0.18
C HIS A 59 -3.93 4.50 -1.18
N LEU A 60 -2.91 5.35 -1.19
CA LEU A 60 -2.21 5.82 -2.36
C LEU A 60 -0.75 5.40 -2.27
N THR A 61 -0.18 4.87 -3.35
CA THR A 61 1.24 4.55 -3.45
C THR A 61 1.84 5.31 -4.63
N TRP A 62 2.88 6.10 -4.38
CA TRP A 62 3.65 6.79 -5.42
C TRP A 62 4.97 6.09 -5.73
N CYS A 63 5.58 5.49 -4.71
CA CYS A 63 6.85 4.78 -4.86
C CYS A 63 6.84 3.54 -3.97
N ASP A 64 7.21 2.41 -4.56
CA ASP A 64 7.56 1.21 -3.81
C ASP A 64 8.70 0.53 -4.57
N VAL A 65 9.92 0.70 -4.07
CA VAL A 65 11.13 0.30 -4.80
C VAL A 65 12.18 -0.31 -3.88
N PRO A 66 12.94 -1.31 -4.36
CA PRO A 66 14.10 -1.80 -3.63
C PRO A 66 15.22 -0.77 -3.61
N ILE A 67 15.90 -0.68 -2.47
CA ILE A 67 17.06 0.16 -2.20
C ILE A 67 18.26 -0.74 -1.90
N HIS A 68 19.43 -0.30 -2.31
CA HIS A 68 20.69 -1.02 -2.13
C HIS A 68 21.62 -0.21 -1.23
N ALA A 69 22.50 -0.91 -0.51
CA ALA A 69 23.56 -0.25 0.25
C ALA A 69 24.40 0.65 -0.67
N GLY A 70 24.64 1.88 -0.23
CA GLY A 70 25.35 2.90 -1.02
C GLY A 70 24.44 3.85 -1.79
N ASP A 71 23.14 3.58 -1.90
CA ASP A 71 22.20 4.58 -2.40
C ASP A 71 22.07 5.76 -1.44
N VAL A 72 21.94 6.96 -2.01
CA VAL A 72 21.59 8.18 -1.28
C VAL A 72 20.14 8.51 -1.59
N LEU A 73 19.32 8.59 -0.55
CA LEU A 73 17.93 9.03 -0.66
C LEU A 73 17.82 10.49 -0.21
N THR A 74 17.16 11.30 -1.03
CA THR A 74 16.82 12.68 -0.70
C THR A 74 15.30 12.79 -0.59
N LEU A 75 14.82 13.25 0.56
CA LEU A 75 13.42 13.57 0.81
C LEU A 75 13.30 15.08 1.06
N GLU A 76 12.63 15.78 0.16
CA GLU A 76 12.30 17.20 0.35
C GLU A 76 10.83 17.32 0.75
N VAL A 77 10.56 18.08 1.81
CA VAL A 77 9.21 18.45 2.23
C VAL A 77 8.92 19.85 1.70
N ARG A 78 7.90 19.98 0.85
CA ARG A 78 7.65 21.17 0.03
C ARG A 78 6.17 21.50 0.01
N GLU A 79 5.81 22.78 -0.02
CA GLU A 79 4.42 23.24 -0.14
C GLU A 79 4.11 23.88 -1.50
N ASP A 80 5.15 24.15 -2.29
CA ASP A 80 5.15 24.85 -3.57
C ASP A 80 5.16 23.90 -4.79
N LEU A 81 4.94 22.60 -4.57
CA LEU A 81 4.91 21.58 -5.63
C LEU A 81 3.50 21.01 -5.81
N GLU A 82 3.23 20.55 -7.03
CA GLU A 82 2.07 19.70 -7.32
C GLU A 82 2.43 18.22 -7.19
N ALA A 83 1.52 17.42 -6.63
CA ALA A 83 1.71 15.98 -6.54
C ALA A 83 1.55 15.32 -7.91
N GLU A 84 2.38 14.31 -8.17
CA GLU A 84 2.19 13.40 -9.28
C GLU A 84 0.99 12.48 -9.05
N ALA A 85 0.45 11.89 -10.11
CA ALA A 85 -0.56 10.85 -9.95
C ALA A 85 0.06 9.63 -9.22
N PRO A 86 -0.65 9.05 -8.24
CA PRO A 86 -0.19 7.84 -7.56
C PRO A 86 -0.13 6.67 -8.57
N LYS A 87 0.87 5.80 -8.41
CA LYS A 87 1.03 4.58 -9.21
C LYS A 87 -0.07 3.57 -8.91
N GLU A 88 -0.46 3.49 -7.64
CA GLU A 88 -1.53 2.59 -7.20
C GLU A 88 -2.50 3.33 -6.30
N ARG A 89 -3.78 2.99 -6.45
CA ARG A 89 -4.89 3.46 -5.63
C ARG A 89 -5.67 2.25 -5.15
N ARG A 90 -5.76 2.07 -3.84
CA ARG A 90 -6.51 0.98 -3.22
C ARG A 90 -7.53 1.54 -2.24
N VAL A 91 -8.80 1.27 -2.50
CA VAL A 91 -9.88 1.59 -1.55
C VAL A 91 -10.03 0.40 -0.61
N ASP A 92 -9.87 0.65 0.67
CA ASP A 92 -10.25 -0.30 1.71
C ASP A 92 -11.78 -0.26 1.87
N ALA A 93 -12.43 -1.33 1.43
CA ALA A 93 -13.87 -1.49 1.48
C ALA A 93 -14.40 -1.61 2.92
N GLU A 94 -13.55 -2.01 3.87
CA GLU A 94 -13.91 -2.21 5.28
C GLU A 94 -13.55 -1.01 6.16
N ALA A 95 -12.65 -0.14 5.69
CA ALA A 95 -12.26 1.06 6.43
C ALA A 95 -13.50 1.92 6.74
N GLY A 96 -13.65 2.28 8.02
CA GLY A 96 -14.74 3.14 8.48
C GLY A 96 -16.12 2.48 8.60
N LEU A 97 -16.24 1.16 8.39
CA LEU A 97 -17.40 0.40 8.83
C LEU A 97 -17.42 0.31 10.36
N ASP A 98 -18.61 0.40 10.94
CA ASP A 98 -18.82 -0.01 12.32
C ASP A 98 -18.73 -1.55 12.42
N GLU A 99 -18.83 -2.07 13.64
CA GLU A 99 -18.71 -3.51 13.88
C GLU A 99 -19.75 -4.32 13.10
N VAL A 100 -20.98 -3.82 13.00
CA VAL A 100 -22.06 -4.47 12.25
C VAL A 100 -21.76 -4.45 10.75
N GLY A 101 -21.29 -3.33 10.21
CA GLY A 101 -20.89 -3.19 8.81
C GLY A 101 -19.76 -4.17 8.45
N ARG A 102 -18.75 -4.30 9.32
CA ARG A 102 -17.67 -5.28 9.14
C ARG A 102 -18.19 -6.72 9.12
N LEU A 103 -19.09 -7.07 10.05
CA LEU A 103 -19.70 -8.41 10.08
C LEU A 103 -20.55 -8.70 8.84
N LEU A 104 -21.27 -7.70 8.32
CA LEU A 104 -22.05 -7.83 7.08
C LEU A 104 -21.15 -8.01 5.85
N ALA A 105 -20.07 -7.24 5.74
CA ALA A 105 -19.08 -7.41 4.68
C ALA A 105 -18.46 -8.82 4.73
N ARG A 106 -18.10 -9.28 5.94
CA ARG A 106 -17.57 -10.62 6.18
C ARG A 106 -18.56 -11.72 5.80
N LYS A 107 -19.83 -11.56 6.17
CA LYS A 107 -20.91 -12.50 5.81
C LYS A 107 -21.03 -12.63 4.29
N LYS A 108 -21.08 -11.51 3.56
CA LYS A 108 -21.20 -11.51 2.10
C LYS A 108 -20.04 -12.25 1.44
N HIS A 109 -18.81 -11.98 1.90
CA HIS A 109 -17.63 -12.65 1.37
C HIS A 109 -17.64 -14.17 1.61
N LEU A 110 -18.11 -14.61 2.78
CA LEU A 110 -18.26 -16.04 3.08
C LEU A 110 -19.35 -16.71 2.21
N GLU A 111 -20.44 -16.01 1.90
CA GLU A 111 -21.49 -16.51 1.01
C GLU A 111 -20.96 -16.68 -0.43
N GLU A 112 -20.17 -15.74 -0.93
CA GLU A 112 -19.50 -15.83 -2.24
C GLU A 112 -18.54 -17.02 -2.28
N TRP A 113 -17.71 -17.18 -1.26
CA TRP A 113 -16.76 -18.29 -1.19
C TRP A 113 -17.46 -19.65 -1.06
N LEU A 114 -18.56 -19.72 -0.30
CA LEU A 114 -19.38 -20.93 -0.22
C LEU A 114 -19.98 -21.29 -1.59
N ALA A 115 -20.40 -20.29 -2.38
CA ALA A 115 -20.90 -20.52 -3.73
C ALA A 115 -19.81 -21.10 -4.65
N GLU A 116 -18.58 -20.56 -4.59
CA GLU A 116 -17.43 -21.08 -5.33
C GLU A 116 -17.11 -22.54 -4.95
N VAL A 117 -17.08 -22.85 -3.65
CA VAL A 117 -16.84 -24.22 -3.17
C VAL A 117 -17.94 -25.17 -3.64
N ASN A 118 -19.21 -24.75 -3.58
CA ASN A 118 -20.34 -25.57 -4.02
C ASN A 118 -20.35 -25.80 -5.54
N GLU A 119 -19.84 -24.86 -6.34
CA GLU A 119 -19.63 -25.07 -7.77
C GLU A 119 -18.52 -26.10 -8.00
N ALA A 120 -17.38 -25.95 -7.33
CA ALA A 120 -16.27 -26.89 -7.44
C ALA A 120 -16.64 -28.32 -7.01
N LEU A 121 -17.46 -28.46 -5.96
CA LEU A 121 -17.99 -29.76 -5.50
C LEU A 121 -18.93 -30.40 -6.53
N ARG A 122 -19.76 -29.61 -7.20
CA ARG A 122 -20.61 -30.07 -8.31
C ARG A 122 -19.77 -30.55 -9.49
N GLU A 123 -18.72 -29.83 -9.84
CA GLU A 123 -17.81 -30.20 -10.93
C GLU A 123 -17.02 -31.47 -10.63
N CYS A 124 -16.65 -31.69 -9.37
CA CYS A 124 -15.92 -32.90 -8.92
C CYS A 124 -16.83 -34.11 -8.66
N GLY A 125 -18.14 -34.00 -8.87
CA GLY A 125 -19.10 -35.09 -8.65
C GLY A 125 -19.24 -35.53 -7.19
N ALA A 126 -18.93 -34.65 -6.24
CA ALA A 126 -18.98 -34.91 -4.80
C ALA A 126 -20.29 -34.44 -4.14
N ALA A 127 -21.33 -34.15 -4.94
CA ALA A 127 -22.65 -33.70 -4.50
C ALA A 127 -23.69 -34.83 -4.56
#